data_AF-X1ESK9-F1
#
_entry.id   AF-X1ESK9-F1
#
_cell.length_a   1.000
_cell.length_b   1.000
_cell.length_c   1.000
_cell.angle_alpha   90.00
_cell.angle_beta   90.00
_cell.angle_gamma   90.00
#
_symmetry.space_group_name_H-M   'P 1'
#
loop_
_entity.id
_entity.type
_entity.pdbx_description
1 polymer ?
#
loop_
_entity_poly.entity_id
_entity_poly.type
_entity_poly.pdbx_seq_one_letter_code
_entity_poly.pdbx_strand_id
1 'polypeptide(L)'
;MFNEFARYEEDFKAWCQDGYPTDFPDTYRYIDFLSDPTNDQAPREGALWPHQWEAFLRVVYSYEVLGKKTIGEHGLLLNIVTGGGKTADIAAIIAWLRISHGVQKCLLLCPNLIVRDRLEEDFENGKVFKDRDLLPDWSTARPQDFDLTTLGGGKSSGWASLLGTSIVLGNIHQFY
;
A
#
# COMPACT_ATOMS: atom_id res chain seq x y z
N MET A 1 2.63 19.47 -11.62
CA MET A 1 3.42 18.45 -10.91
C MET A 1 4.13 17.63 -11.97
N PHE A 2 5.46 17.60 -11.96
CA PHE A 2 6.24 16.85 -12.95
C PHE A 2 6.18 15.35 -12.60
N ASN A 3 5.96 14.48 -13.58
CA ASN A 3 6.02 13.04 -13.35
C ASN A 3 7.49 12.61 -13.27
N GLU A 4 8.07 12.65 -12.06
CA GLU A 4 9.46 12.28 -11.80
C GLU A 4 9.76 10.80 -12.12
N PHE A 5 8.73 9.95 -12.15
CA PHE A 5 8.86 8.55 -12.50
C PHE A 5 9.02 8.34 -14.01
N ALA A 6 8.61 9.31 -14.85
CA ALA A 6 8.61 9.15 -16.31
C ALA A 6 9.98 8.78 -16.91
N ARG A 7 11.08 9.23 -16.28
CA ARG A 7 12.45 8.89 -16.71
C ARG A 7 12.85 7.43 -16.46
N TYR A 8 12.10 6.72 -15.60
CA TYR A 8 12.34 5.32 -15.24
C TYR A 8 11.34 4.38 -15.91
N GLU A 9 10.47 4.89 -16.79
CA GLU A 9 9.36 4.12 -17.38
C GLU A 9 9.83 2.94 -18.23
N GLU A 10 10.94 3.10 -18.98
CA GLU A 10 11.52 2.03 -19.79
C GLU A 10 12.19 0.97 -18.91
N ASP A 11 13.01 1.39 -17.94
CA ASP A 11 13.67 0.49 -16.99
C ASP A 11 12.66 -0.29 -16.14
N PHE A 12 11.56 0.36 -15.73
CA PHE A 12 10.45 -0.27 -15.02
C PHE A 12 9.79 -1.37 -15.87
N LYS A 13 9.53 -1.11 -17.16
CA LYS A 13 8.95 -2.13 -18.06
C LYS A 13 9.88 -3.31 -18.27
N ALA A 14 11.19 -3.05 -18.42
CA ALA A 14 12.20 -4.09 -18.51
C ALA A 14 12.23 -4.93 -17.22
N TRP A 15 12.24 -4.27 -16.05
CA TRP A 15 12.18 -4.94 -14.74
C TRP A 15 10.97 -5.85 -14.58
N CYS A 16 9.79 -5.42 -15.04
CA CYS A 16 8.59 -6.27 -15.05
C CYS A 16 8.76 -7.49 -15.97
N GLN A 17 9.29 -7.30 -17.19
CA GLN A 17 9.52 -8.37 -18.17
C GLN A 17 10.59 -9.38 -17.72
N ASP A 18 11.55 -8.93 -16.93
CA ASP A 18 12.63 -9.76 -16.37
C ASP A 18 12.19 -10.57 -15.14
N GLY A 19 10.89 -10.54 -14.79
CA GLY A 19 10.33 -11.30 -13.68
C GLY A 19 10.60 -10.68 -12.30
N TYR A 20 10.64 -9.35 -12.24
CA TYR A 20 10.73 -8.60 -10.98
C TYR A 20 12.00 -8.87 -10.16
N PRO A 21 13.21 -8.83 -10.75
CA PRO A 21 14.44 -9.14 -10.02
C PRO A 21 14.60 -8.23 -8.80
N THR A 22 14.79 -8.84 -7.63
CA THR A 22 14.94 -8.14 -6.34
C THR A 22 15.87 -8.92 -5.42
N ASP A 23 16.62 -8.20 -4.59
CA ASP A 23 17.44 -8.78 -3.51
C ASP A 23 16.59 -9.23 -2.31
N PHE A 24 15.27 -8.98 -2.34
CA PHE A 24 14.32 -9.25 -1.25
C PHE A 24 13.36 -10.39 -1.63
N PRO A 25 13.63 -11.65 -1.22
CA PRO A 25 12.84 -12.81 -1.63
C PRO A 25 11.36 -12.72 -1.26
N ASP A 26 11.05 -12.13 -0.09
CA ASP A 26 9.67 -11.97 0.37
C ASP A 26 8.90 -10.92 -0.44
N THR A 27 9.58 -10.00 -1.12
CA THR A 27 8.92 -9.07 -2.06
C THR A 27 8.51 -9.82 -3.32
N TYR A 28 9.41 -10.59 -3.92
CA TYR A 28 9.07 -11.42 -5.08
C TYR A 28 7.92 -12.38 -4.76
N ARG A 29 7.99 -13.07 -3.62
CA ARG A 29 6.95 -14.00 -3.17
C ARG A 29 5.58 -13.33 -2.99
N TYR A 30 5.58 -12.07 -2.55
CA TYR A 30 4.34 -11.31 -2.38
C TYR A 30 3.78 -10.81 -3.72
N ILE A 31 4.64 -10.40 -4.66
CA ILE A 31 4.25 -10.11 -6.05
C ILE A 31 3.63 -11.36 -6.67
N ASP A 32 4.31 -12.50 -6.62
CA ASP A 32 3.85 -13.79 -7.14
C ASP A 32 2.48 -14.20 -6.55
N PHE A 33 2.29 -13.98 -5.24
CA PHE A 33 1.00 -14.20 -4.59
C PHE A 33 -0.13 -13.31 -5.15
N LEU A 34 0.17 -12.07 -5.52
CA LEU A 34 -0.81 -11.14 -6.09
C LEU A 34 -0.99 -11.32 -7.60
N SER A 35 -0.07 -12.01 -8.27
CA SER A 35 -0.07 -12.23 -9.71
C SER A 35 -1.05 -13.32 -10.16
N ASP A 36 -1.53 -13.21 -11.40
CA ASP A 36 -2.31 -14.27 -12.04
C ASP A 36 -1.44 -15.52 -12.29
N PRO A 37 -1.91 -16.74 -11.96
CA PRO A 37 -1.13 -17.96 -12.14
C PRO A 37 -0.69 -18.26 -13.58
N THR A 38 -1.34 -17.65 -14.57
CA THR A 38 -1.06 -17.82 -16.00
C THR A 38 -0.40 -16.61 -16.63
N ASN A 39 -0.33 -15.48 -15.92
CA ASN A 39 0.26 -14.24 -16.39
C ASN A 39 0.79 -13.42 -15.21
N ASP A 40 2.09 -13.53 -14.94
CA ASP A 40 2.75 -12.82 -13.85
C ASP A 40 2.67 -11.28 -13.98
N GLN A 41 2.46 -10.78 -15.20
CA GLN A 41 2.30 -9.36 -15.52
C GLN A 41 0.91 -8.80 -15.20
N ALA A 42 -0.04 -9.62 -14.76
CA ALA A 42 -1.38 -9.20 -14.36
C ALA A 42 -1.66 -9.59 -12.92
N PRO A 43 -2.48 -8.81 -12.19
CA PRO A 43 -2.95 -9.22 -10.88
C PRO A 43 -3.94 -10.39 -11.02
N ARG A 44 -3.98 -11.26 -10.03
CA ARG A 44 -5.02 -12.29 -9.91
C ARG A 44 -6.39 -11.65 -9.76
N GLU A 45 -7.40 -12.39 -10.18
CA GLU A 45 -8.80 -11.94 -10.11
C GLU A 45 -9.19 -11.54 -8.67
N GLY A 46 -9.83 -10.38 -8.54
CA GLY A 46 -10.32 -9.85 -7.27
C GLY A 46 -9.30 -9.08 -6.43
N ALA A 47 -8.00 -9.30 -6.62
CA ALA A 47 -6.96 -8.62 -5.82
C ALA A 47 -6.85 -7.13 -6.18
N LEU A 48 -6.37 -6.84 -7.39
CA LEU A 48 -6.16 -5.48 -7.89
C LEU A 48 -6.66 -5.36 -9.33
N TRP A 49 -7.06 -4.15 -9.72
CA TRP A 49 -7.31 -3.79 -11.11
C TRP A 49 -5.98 -3.52 -11.85
N PRO A 50 -5.94 -3.56 -13.19
CA PRO A 50 -4.69 -3.38 -13.94
C PRO A 50 -3.92 -2.09 -13.60
N HIS A 51 -4.61 -0.96 -13.44
CA HIS A 51 -3.97 0.30 -13.03
C HIS A 51 -3.53 0.31 -11.56
N GLN A 52 -4.20 -0.45 -10.70
CA GLN A 52 -3.84 -0.64 -9.29
C GLN A 52 -2.57 -1.50 -9.17
N TRP A 53 -2.52 -2.59 -9.93
CA TRP A 53 -1.35 -3.44 -10.07
C TRP A 53 -0.12 -2.67 -10.54
N GLU A 54 -0.28 -1.88 -11.60
CA GLU A 54 0.81 -1.05 -12.10
C GLU A 54 1.24 -0.02 -11.04
N ALA A 55 0.31 0.61 -10.33
CA ALA A 55 0.62 1.54 -9.24
C ALA A 55 1.41 0.83 -8.12
N PHE A 56 0.96 -0.35 -7.70
CA PHE A 56 1.64 -1.18 -6.70
C PHE A 56 3.07 -1.54 -7.13
N LEU A 57 3.25 -2.07 -8.34
CA LEU A 57 4.57 -2.42 -8.88
C LEU A 57 5.50 -1.20 -9.00
N ARG A 58 4.97 -0.03 -9.39
CA ARG A 58 5.76 1.22 -9.40
C ARG A 58 6.26 1.60 -8.00
N VAL A 59 5.48 1.34 -6.94
CA VAL A 59 5.93 1.53 -5.55
C VAL A 59 7.04 0.56 -5.20
N VAL A 60 6.85 -0.72 -5.51
CA VAL A 60 7.86 -1.76 -5.24
C VAL A 60 9.16 -1.43 -5.96
N TYR A 61 9.11 -1.14 -7.26
CA TYR A 61 10.27 -0.74 -8.05
C TYR A 61 10.97 0.50 -7.47
N SER A 62 10.19 1.52 -7.08
CA SER A 62 10.72 2.73 -6.45
C SER A 62 11.43 2.45 -5.14
N TYR A 63 10.93 1.51 -4.34
CA TYR A 63 11.47 1.19 -3.03
C TYR A 63 12.66 0.22 -3.11
N GLU A 64 12.54 -0.85 -3.88
CA GLU A 64 13.52 -1.94 -3.90
C GLU A 64 14.65 -1.72 -4.90
N VAL A 65 14.34 -1.11 -6.05
CA VAL A 65 15.31 -0.94 -7.15
C VAL A 65 15.91 0.46 -7.13
N LEU A 66 15.06 1.49 -7.06
CA LEU A 66 15.54 2.89 -7.03
C LEU A 66 15.98 3.34 -5.63
N GLY A 67 15.48 2.66 -4.59
CA GLY A 67 15.50 3.13 -3.21
C GLY A 67 16.78 2.83 -2.44
N LYS A 68 17.88 3.52 -2.79
CA LYS A 68 18.85 4.10 -1.83
C LYS A 68 19.51 5.43 -2.26
N LYS A 69 19.24 6.01 -3.45
CA LYS A 69 19.93 7.26 -3.89
C LYS A 69 19.11 8.31 -4.64
N THR A 70 17.86 8.05 -5.05
CA THR A 70 17.18 8.98 -6.00
C THR A 70 15.67 9.13 -5.83
N ILE A 71 14.92 8.02 -5.72
CA ILE A 71 13.46 8.03 -5.53
C ILE A 71 13.11 7.30 -4.24
N GLY A 72 12.14 7.81 -3.48
CA GLY A 72 11.73 7.27 -2.19
C GLY A 72 12.58 7.75 -1.00
N GLU A 73 13.75 8.36 -1.23
CA GLU A 73 14.62 8.92 -0.19
C GLU A 73 13.88 9.94 0.70
N HIS A 74 13.00 10.74 0.11
CA HIS A 74 12.18 11.73 0.81
C HIS A 74 10.69 11.37 0.84
N GLY A 75 10.37 10.10 0.52
CA GLY A 75 9.01 9.62 0.33
C GLY A 75 8.57 9.60 -1.13
N LEU A 76 7.45 8.91 -1.39
CA LEU A 76 6.84 8.75 -2.71
C LEU A 76 5.42 9.33 -2.68
N LEU A 77 5.11 10.21 -3.64
CA LEU A 77 3.76 10.73 -3.82
C LEU A 77 3.12 10.05 -5.05
N LEU A 78 2.14 9.20 -4.81
CA LEU A 78 1.41 8.49 -5.86
C LEU A 78 0.17 9.28 -6.27
N ASN A 79 0.06 9.60 -7.55
CA ASN A 79 -1.14 10.22 -8.10
C ASN A 79 -2.06 9.15 -8.71
N ILE A 80 -2.89 8.54 -7.86
CA ILE A 80 -3.90 7.58 -8.29
C ILE A 80 -5.17 8.35 -8.66
N VAL A 81 -5.86 8.02 -9.76
CA VAL A 81 -7.12 8.68 -10.18
C VAL A 81 -8.29 8.40 -9.22
N THR A 82 -9.21 9.35 -9.02
CA THR A 82 -10.39 9.19 -8.15
C THR A 82 -11.36 8.16 -8.73
N GLY A 83 -12.04 7.40 -7.87
CA GLY A 83 -12.91 6.29 -8.30
C GLY A 83 -12.18 4.99 -8.70
N GLY A 84 -10.85 5.02 -8.80
CA GLY A 84 -10.04 3.85 -9.18
C GLY A 84 -9.72 2.85 -8.06
N GLY A 85 -10.34 2.98 -6.87
CA GLY A 85 -10.14 2.05 -5.75
C GLY A 85 -8.84 2.23 -4.95
N LYS A 86 -8.38 3.47 -4.72
CA LYS A 86 -7.09 3.77 -4.04
C LYS A 86 -6.88 3.04 -2.72
N THR A 87 -7.95 2.73 -1.98
CA THR A 87 -7.88 1.98 -0.73
C THR A 87 -7.25 0.60 -0.93
N ALA A 88 -7.53 -0.08 -2.05
CA ALA A 88 -6.92 -1.38 -2.35
C ALA A 88 -5.40 -1.25 -2.58
N ASP A 89 -4.96 -0.22 -3.29
CA ASP A 89 -3.52 0.06 -3.48
C ASP A 89 -2.83 0.31 -2.12
N ILE A 90 -3.43 1.16 -1.28
CA ILE A 90 -2.92 1.46 0.05
C ILE A 90 -2.82 0.17 0.88
N ALA A 91 -3.87 -0.65 0.89
CA ALA A 91 -3.88 -1.91 1.61
C ALA A 91 -2.84 -2.90 1.09
N ALA A 92 -2.68 -3.02 -0.23
CA ALA A 92 -1.68 -3.91 -0.85
C ALA A 92 -0.25 -3.48 -0.49
N ILE A 93 0.04 -2.17 -0.50
CA ILE A 93 1.33 -1.61 -0.09
C ILE A 93 1.58 -1.86 1.40
N ILE A 94 0.57 -1.65 2.27
CA ILE A 94 0.69 -1.89 3.71
C ILE A 94 0.96 -3.38 4.00
N ALA A 95 0.23 -4.28 3.33
CA ALA A 95 0.42 -5.72 3.47
C ALA A 95 1.81 -6.14 3.00
N TRP A 96 2.25 -5.67 1.82
CA TRP A 96 3.62 -5.89 1.33
C TRP A 96 4.68 -5.40 2.34
N LEU A 97 4.59 -4.16 2.82
CA LEU A 97 5.54 -3.61 3.79
C LEU A 97 5.57 -4.41 5.11
N ARG A 98 4.40 -4.89 5.56
CA ARG A 98 4.29 -5.74 6.76
C ARG A 98 4.97 -7.08 6.55
N ILE A 99 4.73 -7.71 5.40
CA ILE A 99 5.12 -9.08 5.11
C ILE A 99 6.60 -9.16 4.69
N SER A 100 7.02 -8.32 3.75
CA SER A 100 8.34 -8.37 3.14
C SER A 100 9.40 -7.56 3.89
N HIS A 101 8.98 -6.56 4.67
CA HIS A 101 9.90 -5.67 5.40
C HIS A 101 9.62 -5.56 6.91
N GLY A 102 8.61 -6.28 7.43
CA GLY A 102 8.29 -6.28 8.85
C GLY A 102 7.78 -4.95 9.40
N VAL A 103 7.30 -4.04 8.55
CA VAL A 103 6.81 -2.72 8.98
C VAL A 103 5.56 -2.87 9.85
N GLN A 104 5.69 -2.54 11.14
CA GLN A 104 4.62 -2.72 12.13
C GLN A 104 3.65 -1.55 12.21
N LYS A 105 4.07 -0.34 11.82
CA LYS A 105 3.27 0.88 12.00
C LYS A 105 3.23 1.71 10.73
N CYS A 106 2.03 2.14 10.34
CA CYS A 106 1.77 2.98 9.18
C CYS A 106 0.96 4.20 9.59
N LEU A 107 1.30 5.39 9.07
CA LEU A 107 0.53 6.61 9.24
C LEU A 107 -0.12 6.98 7.90
N LEU A 108 -1.44 7.00 7.87
CA LEU A 108 -2.25 7.50 6.76
C LEU A 108 -2.68 8.93 7.05
N LEU A 109 -2.45 9.83 6.10
CA LEU A 109 -2.89 11.22 6.19
C LEU A 109 -4.01 11.45 5.17
N CYS A 110 -5.16 11.90 5.64
CA CYS A 110 -6.30 12.25 4.80
C CYS A 110 -6.56 13.77 4.82
N PRO A 111 -7.15 14.34 3.75
CA PRO A 111 -7.33 15.79 3.63
C PRO A 111 -8.61 16.34 4.28
N ASN A 112 -9.59 15.47 4.58
CA ASN A 112 -10.83 15.87 5.22
C ASN A 112 -11.53 14.70 5.90
N LEU A 113 -12.57 15.02 6.67
CA LEU A 113 -13.36 14.05 7.45
C LEU A 113 -14.11 13.05 6.56
N ILE A 114 -14.55 13.43 5.36
CA ILE A 114 -15.28 12.51 4.46
C ILE A 114 -14.34 11.39 3.97
N VAL A 115 -13.11 11.72 3.61
CA VAL A 115 -12.11 10.72 3.22
C VAL A 115 -11.73 9.86 4.41
N ARG A 116 -11.62 10.48 5.59
CA ARG A 116 -11.33 9.78 6.83
C ARG A 116 -12.37 8.71 7.14
N ASP A 117 -13.65 9.08 7.15
CA ASP A 117 -14.74 8.17 7.51
C ASP A 117 -14.84 7.00 6.50
N ARG A 118 -14.55 7.23 5.22
CA ARG A 118 -14.46 6.16 4.20
C ARG A 118 -13.30 5.22 4.43
N LEU A 119 -12.12 5.74 4.77
CA LEU A 119 -10.97 4.90 5.10
C LEU A 119 -11.22 4.12 6.39
N GLU A 120 -11.89 4.70 7.38
CA GLU A 120 -12.32 3.97 8.59
C GLU A 120 -13.21 2.77 8.23
N GLU A 121 -14.23 2.98 7.39
CA GLU A 121 -15.13 1.91 6.96
C GLU A 121 -14.40 0.83 6.13
N ASP A 122 -13.52 1.22 5.21
CA ASP A 122 -12.78 0.28 4.36
C ASP A 122 -11.79 -0.59 5.16
N PHE A 123 -11.19 -0.05 6.22
CA PHE A 123 -10.21 -0.76 7.05
C PHE A 123 -10.82 -1.43 8.29
N GLU A 124 -12.08 -1.16 8.61
CA GLU A 124 -12.76 -1.73 9.78
C GLU A 124 -12.64 -3.26 9.78
N ASN A 125 -12.11 -3.83 10.88
CA ASN A 125 -11.86 -5.27 11.04
C ASN A 125 -11.04 -5.90 9.90
N GLY A 126 -10.18 -5.10 9.24
CA GLY A 126 -9.38 -5.50 8.09
C GLY A 126 -10.20 -5.84 6.85
N LYS A 127 -11.40 -5.24 6.68
CA LYS A 127 -12.33 -5.51 5.57
C LYS A 127 -11.66 -5.48 4.20
N VAL A 128 -10.95 -4.41 3.85
CA VAL A 128 -10.25 -4.29 2.55
C VAL A 128 -9.27 -5.44 2.29
N PHE A 129 -8.56 -5.92 3.31
CA PHE A 129 -7.61 -7.03 3.17
C PHE A 129 -8.32 -8.36 2.89
N LYS A 130 -9.52 -8.55 3.42
CA LYS A 130 -10.36 -9.73 3.16
C LYS A 130 -11.02 -9.65 1.79
N ASP A 131 -11.65 -8.52 1.50
CA ASP A 131 -12.41 -8.29 0.26
C ASP A 131 -11.52 -8.40 -0.99
N ARG A 132 -10.23 -8.05 -0.85
CA ARG A 132 -9.22 -8.10 -1.92
C ARG A 132 -8.23 -9.25 -1.78
N ASP A 133 -8.43 -10.12 -0.78
CA ASP A 133 -7.56 -11.27 -0.52
C ASP A 133 -6.06 -10.89 -0.52
N LEU A 134 -5.67 -9.90 0.27
CA LEU A 134 -4.31 -9.33 0.23
C LEU A 134 -3.34 -10.01 1.20
N LEU A 135 -3.77 -11.04 1.94
CA LEU A 135 -2.97 -11.68 2.97
C LEU A 135 -2.76 -13.16 2.63
N PRO A 136 -1.53 -13.55 2.26
CA PRO A 136 -1.25 -14.93 1.92
C PRO A 136 -1.24 -15.84 3.16
N ASP A 137 -1.65 -17.10 2.99
CA ASP A 137 -1.67 -18.12 4.06
C ASP A 137 -0.29 -18.42 4.66
N TRP A 138 0.78 -18.16 3.91
CA TRP A 138 2.15 -18.34 4.39
C TRP A 138 2.65 -17.19 5.27
N SER A 139 1.93 -16.06 5.29
CA SER A 139 2.23 -14.94 6.17
C SER A 139 1.58 -15.16 7.54
N THR A 140 2.24 -14.68 8.59
CA THR A 140 1.63 -14.62 9.93
C THR A 140 0.68 -13.45 10.11
N ALA A 141 0.62 -12.52 9.14
CA ALA A 141 -0.22 -11.34 9.19
C ALA A 141 -1.69 -11.71 8.99
N ARG A 142 -2.53 -11.28 9.92
CA ARG A 142 -3.98 -11.48 9.90
C ARG A 142 -4.68 -10.14 9.69
N PRO A 143 -5.92 -10.11 9.15
CA PRO A 143 -6.66 -8.87 8.97
C PRO A 143 -6.78 -8.02 10.24
N GLN A 144 -6.88 -8.66 11.41
CA GLN A 144 -6.97 -7.99 12.71
C GLN A 144 -5.67 -7.31 13.13
N ASP A 145 -4.53 -7.71 12.56
CA ASP A 145 -3.23 -7.10 12.86
C ASP A 145 -3.08 -5.71 12.20
N PHE A 146 -4.04 -5.31 11.35
CA PHE A 146 -4.10 -4.03 10.64
C PHE A 146 -5.17 -3.09 11.23
N ASP A 147 -5.48 -3.22 12.51
CA ASP A 147 -6.46 -2.35 13.17
C ASP A 147 -6.11 -0.86 13.03
N LEU A 148 -7.12 -0.09 12.64
CA LEU A 148 -7.00 1.33 12.31
C LEU A 148 -7.46 2.17 13.49
N THR A 149 -6.64 3.14 13.90
CA THR A 149 -7.05 4.16 14.87
C THR A 149 -6.96 5.55 14.29
N THR A 150 -7.96 6.37 14.58
CA THR A 150 -8.08 7.74 14.08
C THR A 150 -7.63 8.77 15.11
N LEU A 151 -6.79 9.71 14.68
CA LEU A 151 -6.41 10.90 15.43
C LEU A 151 -7.47 12.00 15.29
N GLY A 152 -8.01 12.48 16.42
CA GLY A 152 -8.89 13.66 16.47
C GLY A 152 -10.37 13.39 16.19
N GLY A 153 -10.81 12.14 16.08
CA GLY A 153 -12.24 11.77 16.08
C GLY A 153 -12.78 11.64 17.50
N GLY A 154 -13.98 12.17 17.77
CA GLY A 154 -14.59 12.20 19.12
C GLY A 154 -14.88 10.85 19.79
N LYS A 155 -14.47 9.72 19.19
CA LYS A 155 -14.44 8.41 19.84
C LYS A 155 -13.11 8.27 20.58
N SER A 156 -13.09 8.68 21.86
CA SER A 156 -12.24 8.22 22.98
C SER A 156 -10.98 7.37 22.71
N SER A 157 -10.17 7.67 21.70
CA SER A 157 -8.90 6.99 21.43
C SER A 157 -7.79 7.91 21.92
N GLY A 158 -7.51 7.81 23.22
CA GLY A 158 -6.46 8.61 23.86
C GLY A 158 -5.07 8.27 23.31
N TRP A 159 -4.08 9.11 23.54
CA TRP A 159 -2.69 8.93 23.09
C TRP A 159 -2.08 7.53 23.32
N ALA A 160 -2.60 6.78 24.31
CA ALA A 160 -2.19 5.41 24.60
C ALA A 160 -2.61 4.38 23.52
N SER A 161 -3.74 4.56 22.84
CA SER A 161 -4.17 3.65 21.76
C SER A 161 -3.33 3.81 20.50
N LEU A 162 -2.85 5.04 20.21
CA LEU A 162 -1.96 5.34 19.08
C LEU A 162 -0.62 4.62 19.16
N LEU A 163 -0.15 4.33 20.37
CA LEU A 163 1.09 3.58 20.57
C LEU A 163 0.90 2.08 20.32
N GLY A 164 -0.34 1.58 20.44
CA GLY A 164 -0.68 0.17 20.28
C GLY A 164 -1.18 -0.24 18.89
N THR A 165 -1.59 0.71 18.03
CA THR A 165 -2.16 0.38 16.72
C THR A 165 -1.13 0.29 15.61
N SER A 166 -1.44 -0.56 14.64
CA SER A 166 -0.63 -0.80 13.44
C SER A 166 -0.85 0.27 12.37
N ILE A 167 -2.05 0.84 12.28
CA ILE A 167 -2.34 1.90 11.33
C ILE A 167 -2.96 3.08 12.07
N VAL A 168 -2.43 4.26 11.82
CA VAL A 168 -2.92 5.52 12.39
C VAL A 168 -3.43 6.39 11.26
N LEU A 169 -4.65 6.92 11.36
CA LEU A 169 -5.26 7.83 10.39
C LEU A 169 -5.33 9.25 10.97
N GLY A 170 -4.61 10.18 10.35
CA GLY A 170 -4.63 11.60 10.71
C GLY A 170 -5.29 12.45 9.63
N ASN A 171 -5.98 13.52 10.03
CA ASN A 171 -6.54 14.50 9.10
C ASN A 171 -5.65 15.76 9.03
N ILE A 172 -5.29 16.20 7.82
CA ILE A 172 -4.59 17.48 7.60
C ILE A 172 -5.66 18.55 7.34
N HIS A 173 -5.97 19.35 8.35
CA HIS A 173 -6.62 20.63 8.11
C HIS A 173 -5.56 21.63 7.64
N GLN A 174 -5.48 21.89 6.34
CA GLN A 174 -4.80 23.09 5.85
C GLN A 174 -5.66 24.30 6.25
N PHE A 175 -5.27 24.98 7.33
CA PHE A 175 -5.68 26.36 7.53
C PHE A 175 -4.95 27.21 6.48
N TYR A 176 -5.68 27.61 5.45
CA TYR A 176 -5.35 28.77 4.64
C TYR A 176 -6.08 29.99 5.21
#